data_AF-A0A6A5YDF2-F1
#
_entry.id   AF-A0A6A5YDF2-F1
#
_cell.length_a   1.000
_cell.length_b   1.000
_cell.length_c   1.000
_cell.angle_alpha   90.00
_cell.angle_beta   90.00
_cell.angle_gamma   90.00
#
_symmetry.space_group_name_H-M   'P 1'
#
loop_
_entity.id
_entity.type
_entity.pdbx_description
1 polymer ?
#
loop_
_entity_poly.entity_id
_entity_poly.type
_entity_poly.pdbx_seq_one_letter_code
_entity_poly.pdbx_strand_id
1 'polypeptide(L)'
;MSLDICEQHIERLAKTLFNAKVKWMEQVLHIDLAGGTTLIVPGSEATLKGVSGDAIIQAFGLEIHSAIYECPIQKREVTEGKRGTECVSMILMKNGGIISLSLGLEGGLRIQKQLYT
;
A
#
# COMPACT_ATOMS: atom_id res chain seq x y z
N MET A 1 -7.21 5.37 7.43
CA MET A 1 -6.43 4.72 8.50
C MET A 1 -4.99 4.64 8.03
N SER A 2 -4.02 4.81 8.92
CA SER A 2 -2.59 4.76 8.57
C SER A 2 -1.86 3.83 9.54
N LEU A 3 -0.92 3.06 9.01
CA LEU A 3 -0.12 2.08 9.73
C LEU A 3 1.36 2.44 9.56
N ASP A 4 2.06 2.68 10.66
CA ASP A 4 3.50 2.84 10.67
C ASP A 4 4.18 1.48 10.52
N ILE A 5 5.11 1.40 9.58
CA ILE A 5 5.80 0.17 9.20
C ILE A 5 7.29 0.30 9.54
N CYS A 6 7.79 -0.62 10.36
CA CYS A 6 9.22 -0.73 10.63
C CYS A 6 10.01 -1.10 9.38
N GLU A 7 11.23 -0.60 9.26
CA GLU A 7 12.15 -0.83 8.13
C GLU A 7 12.23 -2.30 7.69
N GLN A 8 12.33 -3.23 8.64
CA GLN A 8 12.45 -4.67 8.38
C GLN A 8 11.27 -5.30 7.60
N HIS A 9 10.11 -4.63 7.57
CA HIS A 9 8.91 -5.12 6.87
C HIS A 9 8.67 -4.43 5.52
N ILE A 10 9.43 -3.37 5.22
CA ILE A 10 9.21 -2.53 4.04
C ILE A 10 9.36 -3.33 2.75
N GLU A 11 10.46 -4.07 2.59
CA GLU A 11 10.72 -4.84 1.37
C GLU A 11 9.62 -5.89 1.12
N ARG A 12 9.22 -6.62 2.18
CA ARG A 12 8.18 -7.64 2.09
C ARG A 12 6.84 -7.02 1.69
N LEU A 13 6.42 -5.93 2.34
CA LEU A 13 5.13 -5.29 2.07
C LEU A 13 5.12 -4.61 0.69
N ALA A 14 6.20 -3.95 0.28
CA ALA A 14 6.32 -3.36 -1.04
C ALA A 14 6.21 -4.44 -2.14
N LYS A 15 6.86 -5.59 -1.93
CA LYS A 15 6.78 -6.73 -2.85
C LYS A 15 5.37 -7.33 -2.89
N THR A 16 4.75 -7.57 -1.74
CA THR A 16 3.40 -8.16 -1.70
C THR A 16 2.34 -7.24 -2.30
N LEU A 17 2.37 -5.95 -1.98
CA LEU A 17 1.33 -5.01 -2.41
C LEU A 17 1.53 -4.49 -3.84
N PHE A 18 2.77 -4.19 -4.23
CA PHE A 18 3.06 -3.49 -5.48
C PHE A 18 3.91 -4.30 -6.46
N ASN A 19 4.26 -5.55 -6.10
CA ASN A 19 5.24 -6.35 -6.85
C ASN A 19 6.56 -5.58 -7.12
N ALA A 20 6.95 -4.75 -6.16
CA ALA A 20 8.13 -3.89 -6.24
C ALA A 20 9.19 -4.36 -5.25
N LYS A 21 10.44 -4.44 -5.68
CA LYS A 21 11.57 -4.60 -4.74
C LYS A 21 12.14 -3.23 -4.45
N VAL A 22 12.33 -2.92 -3.18
CA VAL A 22 12.77 -1.61 -2.74
C VAL A 22 14.06 -1.75 -1.95
N LYS A 23 15.02 -0.87 -2.23
CA LYS A 23 16.29 -0.83 -1.52
C LYS A 23 16.78 0.59 -1.39
N TRP A 24 17.13 0.98 -0.17
CA TRP A 24 17.85 2.21 0.07
C TRP A 24 19.35 2.00 -0.14
N MET A 25 19.96 2.87 -0.95
CA MET A 25 21.40 2.96 -1.13
C MET A 25 21.81 4.41 -0.84
N GLU A 26 22.47 4.61 0.30
CA GLU A 26 22.87 5.91 0.82
C GLU A 26 21.70 6.91 1.04
N GLN A 27 21.44 7.77 0.04
CA GLN A 27 20.37 8.79 0.03
C GLN A 27 19.43 8.61 -1.17
N VAL A 28 19.51 7.46 -1.83
CA VAL A 28 18.75 7.17 -3.04
C VAL A 28 17.93 5.91 -2.83
N LEU A 29 16.65 5.97 -3.18
CA LEU A 29 15.77 4.82 -3.16
C LEU A 29 15.73 4.18 -4.55
N HIS A 30 16.06 2.89 -4.60
CA HIS A 30 15.92 2.06 -5.79
C HIS A 30 14.63 1.26 -5.68
N ILE A 31 13.80 1.32 -6.72
CA ILE A 31 12.54 0.58 -6.82
C ILE A 31 12.56 -0.23 -8.11
N ASP A 32 12.76 -1.54 -8.00
CA ASP A 32 12.68 -2.44 -9.14
C ASP A 32 11.22 -2.86 -9.34
N LEU A 33 10.71 -2.54 -10.53
CA LEU A 33 9.36 -2.88 -10.96
C LEU A 33 9.36 -4.15 -11.81
N ALA A 34 8.17 -4.75 -11.95
CA ALA A 34 7.96 -5.84 -12.88
C ALA A 34 8.36 -5.43 -14.31
N GLY A 35 9.05 -6.32 -15.03
CA GLY A 35 9.54 -6.04 -16.39
C GLY A 35 10.98 -5.52 -16.47
N GLY A 36 11.69 -5.43 -15.33
CA GLY A 36 13.12 -5.12 -15.30
C GLY A 36 13.45 -3.63 -15.29
N THR A 37 12.44 -2.75 -15.17
CA THR A 37 12.65 -1.31 -14.99
C THR A 37 12.99 -1.01 -13.54
N THR A 38 14.07 -0.27 -13.32
CA THR A 38 14.44 0.28 -12.01
C THR A 38 14.19 1.78 -12.00
N LEU A 39 13.40 2.24 -11.03
CA LEU A 39 13.26 3.67 -10.72
C LEU A 39 14.29 4.06 -9.67
N ILE A 40 15.02 5.14 -9.93
CA ILE A 40 16.00 5.73 -9.02
C ILE A 40 15.42 7.04 -8.53
N VAL A 41 15.01 7.07 -7.27
CA VAL A 41 14.35 8.23 -6.65
C VAL A 41 15.35 8.94 -5.72
N PRO A 42 15.86 10.12 -6.12
CA PRO A 42 16.65 10.95 -5.21
C PRO A 42 15.73 11.60 -4.18
N GLY A 43 16.14 11.60 -2.91
CA GLY A 43 15.40 12.26 -1.83
C GLY A 43 15.02 11.33 -0.68
N SER A 44 14.19 11.82 0.24
CA SER A 44 13.86 11.13 1.49
C SER A 44 12.65 10.20 1.42
N GLU A 45 11.80 10.33 0.40
CA GLU A 45 10.55 9.57 0.32
C GLU A 45 10.04 9.29 -1.10
N ALA A 46 9.26 8.21 -1.24
CA ALA A 46 8.53 7.87 -2.46
C ALA A 46 7.15 7.28 -2.10
N THR A 47 6.15 7.48 -2.95
CA THR A 47 4.81 6.91 -2.75
C THR A 47 4.47 5.88 -3.82
N LEU A 48 4.08 4.69 -3.40
CA LEU A 48 3.51 3.64 -4.27
C LEU A 48 1.99 3.60 -4.12
N LYS A 49 1.28 3.47 -5.24
CA LYS A 49 -0.18 3.36 -5.34
C LYS A 49 -0.56 2.37 -6.45
N GLY A 50 -1.83 1.97 -6.48
CA GLY A 50 -2.36 1.08 -7.53
C GLY A 50 -2.19 -0.40 -7.17
N VAL A 51 -2.77 -0.80 -6.05
CA VAL A 51 -2.70 -2.18 -5.52
C VAL A 51 -3.81 -3.03 -6.14
N SER A 52 -3.53 -4.30 -6.42
CA SER A 52 -4.57 -5.26 -6.87
C SER A 52 -5.39 -5.80 -5.70
N GLY A 53 -6.64 -6.19 -5.94
CA GLY A 53 -7.49 -6.80 -4.90
C GLY A 53 -6.85 -8.04 -4.26
N ASP A 54 -6.25 -8.91 -5.07
CA ASP A 54 -5.57 -10.12 -4.60
C ASP A 54 -4.38 -9.80 -3.68
N ALA A 55 -3.60 -8.76 -4.03
CA ALA A 55 -2.49 -8.31 -3.20
C ALA A 55 -2.96 -7.75 -1.84
N ILE A 56 -4.11 -7.07 -1.81
CA ILE A 56 -4.73 -6.61 -0.56
C ILE A 56 -5.14 -7.80 0.30
N ILE A 57 -5.81 -8.81 -0.30
CA ILE A 57 -6.21 -10.02 0.43
C ILE A 57 -4.98 -10.74 0.99
N GLN A 58 -3.91 -10.84 0.20
CA GLN A 58 -2.67 -11.49 0.63
C GLN A 58 -1.98 -10.75 1.79
N ALA A 59 -1.98 -9.41 1.78
CA ALA A 59 -1.30 -8.61 2.79
C ALA A 59 -2.13 -8.42 4.07
N PHE A 60 -3.45 -8.21 3.91
CA PHE A 60 -4.33 -7.70 4.96
C PHE A 60 -5.55 -8.60 5.24
N GLY A 61 -5.76 -9.63 4.43
CA GLY A 61 -6.90 -10.53 4.55
C GLY A 61 -8.19 -9.99 3.92
N LEU A 62 -9.22 -10.83 3.96
CA LEU A 62 -10.50 -10.57 3.30
C LEU A 62 -11.28 -9.41 3.94
N GLU A 63 -11.20 -9.22 5.26
CA GLU A 63 -11.98 -8.18 5.93
C GLU A 63 -11.57 -6.76 5.50
N ILE A 64 -10.27 -6.48 5.44
CA ILE A 64 -9.75 -5.20 4.96
C ILE A 64 -10.06 -5.01 3.48
N HIS A 65 -9.92 -6.05 2.66
CA HIS A 65 -10.32 -6.01 1.25
C HIS A 65 -11.80 -5.65 1.08
N SER A 66 -12.72 -6.28 1.82
CA SER A 66 -14.14 -5.96 1.79
C SER A 66 -14.44 -4.51 2.20
N ALA A 67 -13.79 -4.02 3.27
CA ALA A 67 -13.97 -2.63 3.72
C ALA A 67 -13.46 -1.59 2.70
N ILE A 68 -12.41 -1.92 1.93
CA ILE A 68 -11.94 -1.10 0.80
C ILE A 68 -12.95 -1.17 -0.34
N TYR A 69 -13.47 -2.35 -0.67
CA TYR A 69 -14.42 -2.54 -1.77
C TYR A 69 -15.74 -1.77 -1.55
N GLU A 70 -16.16 -1.62 -0.29
CA GLU A 70 -17.32 -0.82 0.09
C GLU A 70 -17.07 0.70 -0.01
N CYS A 71 -15.80 1.13 -0.05
CA CYS A 71 -15.41 2.54 -0.10
C CYS A 71 -15.92 3.22 -1.39
N PRO A 72 -16.53 4.42 -1.30
CA PRO A 72 -16.96 5.18 -2.47
C PRO A 72 -15.83 5.48 -3.46
N ILE A 73 -14.60 5.67 -2.96
CA ILE A 73 -13.41 5.89 -3.79
C ILE A 73 -13.18 4.67 -4.68
N GLN A 74 -13.18 3.47 -4.10
CA GLN A 74 -12.96 2.25 -4.87
C GLN A 74 -14.03 2.02 -5.95
N LYS A 75 -15.30 2.29 -5.63
CA LYS A 75 -16.40 2.19 -6.61
C LYS A 75 -16.20 3.15 -7.79
N ARG A 76 -15.72 4.36 -7.51
CA ARG A 76 -15.37 5.34 -8.54
C ARG A 76 -14.20 4.84 -9.39
N GLU A 77 -13.13 4.32 -8.79
CA GLU A 77 -11.96 3.81 -9.53
C GLU A 77 -12.32 2.66 -10.48
N VAL A 78 -13.20 1.76 -10.03
CA VAL A 78 -13.74 0.68 -10.88
C VAL A 78 -14.54 1.27 -12.06
N THR A 79 -15.36 2.29 -11.81
CA THR A 79 -16.14 2.98 -12.86
C THR A 79 -15.24 3.70 -13.87
N GLU A 80 -14.10 4.22 -13.42
CA GLU A 80 -13.06 4.84 -14.25
C GLU A 80 -12.19 3.80 -15.00
N GLY A 81 -12.42 2.50 -14.79
CA GLY A 81 -11.68 1.43 -15.45
C GLY A 81 -10.25 1.21 -14.92
N LYS A 82 -9.93 1.70 -13.72
CA LYS A 82 -8.63 1.44 -13.10
C LYS A 82 -8.47 -0.04 -12.77
N ARG A 83 -7.29 -0.60 -13.08
CA ARG A 83 -6.96 -2.01 -12.81
C ARG A 83 -6.50 -2.27 -11.37
N GLY A 84 -6.01 -1.24 -10.69
CA GLY A 84 -5.60 -1.29 -9.30
C GLY A 84 -6.21 -0.11 -8.54
N THR A 85 -6.33 -0.26 -7.23
CA THR A 85 -6.88 0.75 -6.35
C THR A 85 -5.81 1.66 -5.78
N GLU A 86 -6.12 2.95 -5.65
CA GLU A 86 -5.34 3.89 -4.85
C GLU A 86 -5.83 3.99 -3.41
N CYS A 87 -6.87 3.24 -3.04
CA CYS A 87 -7.34 3.12 -1.65
C CYS A 87 -6.30 2.46 -0.74
N VAL A 88 -5.26 1.85 -1.30
CA VAL A 88 -4.06 1.44 -0.59
C VAL A 88 -2.87 2.17 -1.18
N SER A 89 -2.10 2.82 -0.32
CA SER A 89 -0.86 3.49 -0.69
C SER A 89 0.22 3.23 0.33
N MET A 90 1.47 3.28 -0.10
CA MET A 90 2.63 3.13 0.77
C MET A 90 3.60 4.28 0.53
N ILE A 91 3.92 5.02 1.59
CA ILE A 91 5.01 6.00 1.59
C ILE A 91 6.24 5.28 2.12
N LEU A 92 7.28 5.24 1.31
CA LEU A 92 8.59 4.68 1.63
C LEU A 92 9.48 5.79 2.14
N MET A 93 10.12 5.58 3.28
CA MET A 93 11.08 6.48 3.90
C MET A 93 12.36 5.71 4.25
N LYS A 94 13.44 6.42 4.57
CA LYS A 94 14.74 5.79 4.87
C LYS A 94 14.67 4.77 6.02
N ASN A 95 13.90 5.08 7.07
CA ASN A 95 13.87 4.28 8.30
C ASN A 95 12.54 3.56 8.52
N GLY A 96 11.75 3.36 7.46
CA GLY A 96 10.42 2.77 7.57
C GLY A 96 9.47 3.26 6.49
N GLY A 97 8.19 3.26 6.80
CA GLY A 97 7.16 3.66 5.85
C GLY A 97 5.80 3.75 6.48
N ILE A 98 4.85 4.30 5.74
CA ILE A 98 3.46 4.42 6.16
C ILE A 98 2.59 3.77 5.11
N ILE A 99 1.74 2.83 5.52
CA ILE A 99 0.66 2.33 4.66
C ILE A 99 -0.62 3.07 5.02
N SER A 100 -1.24 3.69 4.03
CA SER A 100 -2.54 4.35 4.20
C SER A 100 -3.64 3.56 3.50
N LEU A 101 -4.72 3.31 4.25
CA LEU A 101 -5.91 2.62 3.83
C LEU A 101 -7.11 3.58 3.83
N SER A 102 -7.73 3.74 2.66
CA SER A 102 -9.00 4.43 2.48
C SER A 102 -10.13 3.41 2.62
N LEU A 103 -10.92 3.56 3.68
CA LEU A 103 -11.98 2.65 4.07
C LEU A 103 -13.31 3.42 4.13
N GLY A 104 -14.43 2.71 3.95
CA GLY A 104 -15.73 3.25 4.37
C GLY A 104 -15.74 3.50 5.89
N LEU A 105 -16.55 4.46 6.36
CA LEU A 105 -16.59 4.85 7.78
C LEU A 105 -16.85 3.64 8.70
N GLU A 106 -17.90 2.86 8.40
CA GLU A 106 -18.28 1.71 9.22
C GLU A 106 -17.21 0.61 9.23
N GLY A 107 -16.69 0.25 8.06
CA GLY A 107 -15.60 -0.73 7.92
C GLY A 107 -14.33 -0.27 8.64
N GLY A 108 -13.98 1.01 8.50
CA GLY A 108 -12.83 1.61 9.18
C GLY A 108 -12.95 1.56 10.71
N LEU A 109 -14.12 1.91 11.26
CA LEU A 109 -14.38 1.83 12.70
C LEU A 109 -14.34 0.38 13.23
N ARG A 110 -14.87 -0.59 12.46
CA ARG A 110 -14.83 -2.00 12.82
C ARG A 110 -13.40 -2.53 12.89
N ILE A 111 -12.60 -2.29 11.84
CA ILE A 111 -11.19 -2.69 11.77
C ILE A 111 -10.39 -2.00 12.88
N GLN A 112 -10.64 -0.71 13.10
CA GLN A 112 -9.95 0.03 14.16
C GLN A 112 -10.16 -0.63 15.52
N LYS A 113 -11.40 -0.98 15.88
CA LYS A 113 -11.69 -1.64 17.16
C LYS A 113 -10.89 -2.94 17.33
N GLN A 114 -10.82 -3.78 16.30
CA GLN A 114 -10.08 -5.04 16.35
C GLN A 114 -8.57 -4.86 16.60
N LEU A 115 -7.97 -3.75 16.11
CA LEU A 115 -6.54 -3.50 16.28
C LEU A 115 -6.17 -2.95 17.68
N TYR A 116 -7.13 -2.42 18.42
CA TYR A 116 -6.94 -1.88 19.78
C TYR A 116 -7.45 -2.84 20.87
N THR A 117 -7.75 -4.10 20.53
CA THR A 117 -8.15 -5.15 21.49
C THR A 117 -7.16 -6.31 21.45
#